data_AF-A0AA45L1H2-F1
#
_entry.id   AF-A0AA45L1H2-F1
#
_cell.length_a   1.000
_cell.length_b   1.000
_cell.length_c   1.000
_cell.angle_alpha   90.00
_cell.angle_beta   90.00
_cell.angle_gamma   90.00
#
_symmetry.space_group_name_H-M   'P 1'
#
loop_
_entity.id
_entity.type
_entity.pdbx_description
1 polymer ?
#
loop_
_entity_poly.entity_id
_entity_poly.type
_entity_poly.pdbx_seq_one_letter_code
_entity_poly.pdbx_strand_id
1 'polypeptide(L)'
;MRTRLNRVALDDQGSVTVELALTMLTALLVLACCAEGVLTVVDHLRCTDAAREAARLIARGDPESEAREAVGRIAPKNATLTVTREPDAATVEVAVSWIKARAYAVLETADVGAANWSPGAYAPTDDHDPPDGIPPDD
;
A
#
# COMPACT_ATOMS: atom_id res chain seq x y z
N MET A 1 13.65 -38.96 60.77
CA MET A 1 12.61 -38.17 60.07
C MET A 1 13.10 -36.74 59.84
N ARG A 2 14.11 -36.52 58.97
CA ARG A 2 14.67 -35.20 58.63
C ARG A 2 15.21 -35.22 57.20
N THR A 3 14.31 -35.14 56.21
CA THR A 3 14.71 -35.10 54.78
C THR A 3 13.77 -34.28 53.88
N ARG A 4 12.79 -33.55 54.46
CA ARG A 4 11.75 -32.84 53.67
C ARG A 4 12.00 -31.35 53.42
N LEU A 5 13.04 -30.74 54.00
CA LEU A 5 13.26 -29.29 53.92
C LEU A 5 14.14 -28.84 52.74
N ASN A 6 14.95 -29.74 52.15
CA ASN A 6 15.84 -29.38 51.03
C ASN A 6 15.17 -29.40 49.65
N ARG A 7 13.92 -29.87 49.54
CA ARG A 7 13.25 -30.04 48.24
C ARG A 7 12.56 -28.75 47.75
N VAL A 8 12.14 -27.87 48.67
CA VAL A 8 11.39 -26.65 48.34
C VAL A 8 12.30 -25.49 47.91
N ALA A 9 13.47 -25.34 48.54
CA ALA A 9 14.40 -24.24 48.21
C ALA A 9 15.08 -24.39 46.83
N LEU A 10 15.29 -25.64 46.36
CA LEU A 10 15.80 -25.92 45.01
C LEU A 10 14.74 -25.69 43.92
N ASP A 11 13.46 -25.97 44.21
CA ASP A 11 12.34 -25.73 43.29
C ASP A 11 12.12 -24.22 43.07
N ASP A 12 12.16 -23.41 44.12
CA ASP A 12 11.96 -21.94 44.02
C ASP A 12 13.09 -21.26 43.21
N GLN A 13 14.33 -21.70 43.39
CA GLN A 13 15.49 -21.10 42.73
C GLN A 13 15.58 -21.47 41.24
N GLY A 14 15.14 -22.69 40.89
CA GLY A 14 14.93 -23.10 39.50
C GLY A 14 13.74 -22.38 38.86
N SER A 15 12.64 -22.21 39.60
CA SER A 15 11.42 -21.53 39.15
C SER A 15 11.70 -20.11 38.64
N VAL A 16 12.40 -19.28 39.40
CA VAL A 16 12.72 -17.89 39.00
C VAL A 16 13.60 -17.84 37.73
N THR A 17 14.53 -18.80 37.60
CA THR A 17 15.40 -18.87 36.41
C THR A 17 14.60 -19.29 35.17
N VAL A 18 13.71 -20.27 35.32
CA VAL A 18 12.82 -20.74 34.25
C VAL A 18 11.82 -19.64 33.86
N GLU A 19 11.29 -18.91 34.83
CA GLU A 19 10.37 -17.80 34.59
C GLU A 19 11.04 -16.71 33.77
N LEU A 20 12.23 -16.24 34.19
CA LEU A 20 12.98 -15.23 33.44
C LEU A 20 13.34 -15.72 32.03
N ALA A 21 13.78 -16.97 31.89
CA ALA A 21 14.10 -17.55 30.59
C ALA A 21 12.89 -17.59 29.66
N LEU A 22 11.72 -17.98 30.17
CA LEU A 22 10.48 -17.99 29.40
C LEU A 22 10.04 -16.56 29.06
N THR A 23 10.10 -15.61 30.00
CA THR A 23 9.79 -14.20 29.75
C THR A 23 10.68 -13.63 28.65
N MET A 24 11.99 -13.87 28.71
CA MET A 24 12.93 -13.42 27.70
C MET A 24 12.66 -14.08 26.35
N LEU A 25 12.39 -15.39 26.32
CA LEU A 25 12.02 -16.11 25.11
C LEU A 25 10.74 -15.54 24.48
N THR A 26 9.70 -15.32 25.27
CA THR A 26 8.45 -14.70 24.82
C THR A 26 8.70 -13.30 24.29
N ALA A 27 9.51 -12.48 24.97
CA ALA A 27 9.85 -11.14 24.50
C ALA A 27 10.58 -11.17 23.14
N LEU A 28 11.53 -12.09 22.97
CA LEU A 28 12.24 -12.28 21.69
C LEU A 28 11.29 -12.70 20.56
N LEU A 29 10.33 -13.60 20.84
CA LEU A 29 9.32 -14.01 19.86
C LEU A 29 8.40 -12.86 19.46
N VAL A 30 7.98 -12.01 20.41
CA VAL A 30 7.18 -10.81 20.11
C VAL A 30 7.97 -9.83 19.25
N LEU A 31 9.24 -9.56 19.58
CA LEU A 31 10.10 -8.69 18.79
C LEU A 31 10.32 -9.23 17.36
N ALA A 32 10.55 -10.53 17.22
CA ALA A 32 10.65 -11.19 15.92
C ALA A 32 9.36 -11.03 15.12
N CYS A 33 8.20 -11.26 15.75
CA CYS A 33 6.89 -11.07 15.13
C CYS A 33 6.66 -9.61 14.67
N CYS A 34 7.04 -8.63 15.50
CA CYS A 34 6.98 -7.22 15.13
C CYS A 34 7.89 -6.90 13.93
N ALA A 35 9.11 -7.45 13.90
CA ALA A 35 10.04 -7.26 12.79
C ALA A 35 9.47 -7.84 11.48
N GLU A 36 8.93 -9.06 11.51
CA GLU A 36 8.25 -9.69 10.37
C GLU A 36 7.04 -8.86 9.90
N GLY A 37 6.27 -8.31 10.84
CA GLY A 37 5.17 -7.39 10.52
C GLY A 37 5.64 -6.14 9.76
N VAL A 38 6.74 -5.53 10.20
CA VAL A 38 7.33 -4.37 9.51
C VAL A 38 7.83 -4.75 8.11
N LEU A 39 8.51 -5.89 7.96
CA LEU A 39 8.98 -6.36 6.64
C LEU A 39 7.80 -6.60 5.68
N THR A 40 6.72 -7.18 6.18
CA THR A 40 5.48 -7.38 5.42
C THR A 40 4.90 -6.06 4.91
N VAL A 41 4.89 -5.02 5.75
CA VAL A 41 4.42 -3.68 5.34
C VAL A 41 5.34 -3.07 4.28
N VAL A 42 6.66 -3.22 4.42
CA VAL A 42 7.63 -2.74 3.42
C VAL A 42 7.39 -3.42 2.06
N ASP A 43 7.15 -4.72 2.03
CA ASP A 43 6.85 -5.44 0.79
C ASP A 43 5.53 -4.98 0.17
N HIS A 44 4.52 -4.67 0.97
CA HIS A 44 3.26 -4.11 0.48
C HIS A 44 3.45 -2.71 -0.15
N LEU A 45 4.24 -1.84 0.49
CA LEU A 45 4.59 -0.53 -0.06
C LEU A 45 5.36 -0.65 -1.38
N ARG A 46 6.31 -1.59 -1.46
CA ARG A 46 7.05 -1.88 -2.70
C ARG A 46 6.14 -2.38 -3.83
N CYS A 47 5.19 -3.26 -3.54
CA CYS A 47 4.19 -3.69 -4.52
C CYS A 47 3.32 -2.52 -5.01
N THR A 48 2.95 -1.61 -4.11
CA THR A 48 2.11 -0.44 -4.43
C THR A 48 2.85 0.55 -5.31
N ASP A 49 4.12 0.85 -4.99
CA ASP A 49 4.97 1.72 -5.78
C ASP A 49 5.25 1.12 -7.18
N ALA A 50 5.54 -0.18 -7.23
CA ALA A 50 5.70 -0.91 -8.49
C ALA A 50 4.43 -0.88 -9.36
N ALA A 51 3.25 -1.11 -8.76
CA ALA A 51 1.98 -1.05 -9.49
C ALA A 51 1.71 0.37 -10.02
N ARG A 52 1.96 1.40 -9.21
CA ARG A 52 1.81 2.80 -9.61
C ARG A 52 2.73 3.18 -10.76
N GLU A 53 3.99 2.77 -10.70
CA GLU A 53 4.96 3.09 -11.75
C GLU A 53 4.67 2.33 -13.04
N ALA A 54 4.29 1.05 -12.96
CA ALA A 54 3.81 0.31 -14.11
C ALA A 54 2.54 0.92 -14.71
N ALA A 55 1.57 1.37 -13.89
CA ALA A 55 0.39 2.08 -14.38
C ALA A 55 0.76 3.36 -15.15
N ARG A 56 1.75 4.12 -14.69
CA ARG A 56 2.23 5.31 -15.40
C ARG A 56 2.85 4.98 -16.76
N LEU A 57 3.67 3.94 -16.84
CA LEU A 57 4.24 3.47 -18.11
C LEU A 57 3.13 3.05 -19.08
N ILE A 58 2.16 2.27 -18.59
CA ILE A 58 1.02 1.80 -19.38
C ILE A 58 0.14 2.98 -19.85
N ALA A 59 -0.07 4.00 -19.01
CA ALA A 59 -0.83 5.20 -19.36
C ALA A 59 -0.18 6.00 -20.49
N ARG A 60 1.16 6.05 -20.52
CA ARG A 60 1.93 6.70 -21.61
C ARG A 60 1.92 5.91 -22.92
N GLY A 61 1.41 4.68 -22.90
CA GLY A 61 1.52 3.77 -24.04
C GLY A 61 2.88 3.10 -24.16
N ASP A 62 3.72 3.17 -23.12
CA ASP A 62 5.03 2.49 -23.11
C ASP A 62 4.83 0.95 -23.20
N PRO A 63 5.78 0.20 -23.79
CA PRO A 63 5.69 -1.25 -23.91
C PRO A 63 5.57 -1.96 -22.56
N GLU A 64 4.80 -3.05 -22.51
CA GLU A 64 4.63 -3.83 -21.27
C GLU A 64 5.95 -4.45 -20.78
N SER A 65 6.94 -4.64 -21.66
CA SER A 65 8.28 -5.07 -21.28
C SER A 65 8.97 -4.07 -20.34
N GLU A 66 8.80 -2.77 -20.58
CA GLU A 66 9.36 -1.72 -19.71
C GLU A 66 8.63 -1.67 -18.36
N ALA A 67 7.30 -1.84 -18.37
CA ALA A 67 6.52 -1.97 -17.13
C ALA A 67 6.98 -3.19 -16.30
N ARG A 68 7.25 -4.33 -16.95
CA ARG A 68 7.75 -5.54 -16.29
C ARG A 68 9.16 -5.35 -15.72
N GLU A 69 10.04 -4.63 -16.44
CA GLU A 69 11.37 -4.28 -15.94
C GLU A 69 11.29 -3.34 -14.73
N ALA A 70 10.44 -2.32 -14.78
CA ALA A 70 10.21 -1.41 -13.66
C ALA A 70 9.72 -2.15 -12.41
N VAL A 71 8.73 -3.05 -12.56
CA VAL A 71 8.27 -3.91 -11.47
C VAL A 71 9.41 -4.79 -10.95
N GLY A 72 10.23 -5.38 -11.82
CA GLY A 72 11.37 -6.19 -11.40
C GLY A 72 12.44 -5.45 -10.58
N ARG A 73 12.53 -4.11 -10.72
CA ARG A 73 13.44 -3.26 -9.94
C ARG A 73 12.87 -2.83 -8.58
N ILE A 74 11.55 -2.62 -8.50
CA ILE A 74 10.89 -2.03 -7.32
C ILE A 74 10.28 -3.11 -6.41
N ALA A 75 9.59 -4.08 -7.01
CA ALA A 75 8.83 -5.09 -6.29
C ALA A 75 9.76 -6.10 -5.60
N PRO A 76 9.29 -6.75 -4.52
CA PRO A 76 10.02 -7.86 -3.90
C PRO A 76 10.20 -9.03 -4.87
N LYS A 77 11.16 -9.92 -4.56
CA LYS A 77 11.44 -11.11 -5.37
C LYS A 77 10.18 -11.97 -5.53
N ASN A 78 10.03 -12.59 -6.70
CA ASN A 78 8.88 -13.44 -7.06
C ASN A 78 7.54 -12.70 -7.14
N ALA A 79 7.55 -11.37 -7.28
CA ALA A 79 6.34 -10.63 -7.59
C ALA A 79 5.86 -10.89 -9.03
N THR A 80 4.56 -10.98 -9.20
CA THR A 80 3.87 -11.16 -10.49
C THR A 80 3.16 -9.87 -10.86
N LEU A 81 3.38 -9.42 -12.11
CA LEU A 81 2.65 -8.31 -12.72
C LEU A 81 1.50 -8.85 -13.58
N THR A 82 0.30 -8.30 -13.36
CA THR A 82 -0.90 -8.53 -14.18
C THR A 82 -1.40 -7.19 -14.69
N VAL A 83 -1.62 -7.06 -15.99
CA VAL A 83 -2.20 -5.86 -16.60
C VAL A 83 -3.50 -6.25 -17.29
N THR A 84 -4.60 -5.62 -16.89
CA THR A 84 -5.92 -5.78 -17.51
C THR A 84 -6.25 -4.49 -18.24
N ARG A 85 -6.41 -4.54 -19.56
CA ARG A 85 -6.76 -3.38 -20.39
C ARG A 85 -8.26 -3.35 -20.66
N GLU A 86 -8.81 -2.16 -20.53
CA GLU A 86 -10.17 -1.74 -20.87
C GLU A 86 -10.07 -0.65 -21.96
N PRO A 87 -11.17 -0.28 -22.65
CA PRO A 87 -11.13 0.63 -23.79
C PRO A 87 -10.43 1.98 -23.52
N ASP A 88 -10.70 2.57 -22.36
CA ASP A 88 -10.21 3.90 -21.97
C ASP A 88 -9.24 3.83 -20.78
N ALA A 89 -8.86 2.61 -20.37
CA ALA A 89 -8.20 2.41 -19.09
C ALA A 89 -7.38 1.12 -19.01
N ALA A 90 -6.47 1.04 -18.06
CA ALA A 90 -5.83 -0.21 -17.67
C ALA A 90 -5.75 -0.31 -16.15
N THR A 91 -6.05 -1.48 -15.63
CA THR A 91 -5.79 -1.85 -14.24
C THR A 91 -4.49 -2.65 -14.17
N VAL A 92 -3.57 -2.20 -13.33
CA VAL A 92 -2.27 -2.84 -13.08
C VAL A 92 -2.29 -3.44 -11.68
N GLU A 93 -1.97 -4.72 -11.56
CA GLU A 93 -1.85 -5.43 -10.29
C GLU A 93 -0.45 -6.01 -10.13
N VAL A 94 0.17 -5.79 -8.97
CA VAL A 94 1.43 -6.41 -8.56
C VAL A 94 1.17 -7.22 -7.30
N ALA A 95 1.51 -8.50 -7.34
CA ALA A 95 1.23 -9.45 -6.27
C ALA A 95 2.46 -10.28 -5.90
N VAL A 96 2.65 -10.55 -4.61
CA VAL A 96 3.64 -11.50 -4.10
C VAL A 96 3.00 -12.32 -2.98
N SER A 97 3.02 -13.66 -3.11
CA SER A 97 2.37 -14.55 -2.14
C SER A 97 0.91 -14.13 -1.85
N TRP A 98 0.57 -13.74 -0.61
CA TRP A 98 -0.74 -13.22 -0.19
C TRP A 98 -0.87 -11.69 -0.25
N ILE A 99 0.20 -10.96 -0.57
CA ILE A 99 0.21 -9.49 -0.64
C ILE A 99 -0.11 -9.07 -2.07
N LYS A 100 -1.08 -8.16 -2.24
CA LYS A 100 -1.50 -7.62 -3.55
C LYS A 100 -1.63 -6.10 -3.49
N ALA A 101 -1.29 -5.43 -4.58
CA ALA A 101 -1.50 -4.00 -4.77
C ALA A 101 -2.02 -3.73 -6.19
N ARG A 102 -2.99 -2.82 -6.32
CA ARG A 102 -3.61 -2.44 -7.60
C ARG A 102 -3.46 -0.94 -7.84
N ALA A 103 -3.25 -0.56 -9.10
CA ALA A 103 -3.19 0.80 -9.58
C ALA A 103 -3.96 0.92 -10.90
N TYR A 104 -4.45 2.11 -11.21
CA TYR A 104 -5.25 2.39 -12.39
C TYR A 104 -4.56 3.41 -13.29
N ALA A 105 -4.66 3.20 -14.59
CA ALA A 105 -4.15 4.05 -15.65
C ALA A 105 -5.32 4.46 -16.56
N VAL A 106 -5.56 5.76 -16.74
CA VAL A 106 -6.41 6.23 -17.85
C VAL A 106 -5.56 6.19 -19.10
N LEU A 107 -6.08 5.59 -20.16
CA LEU A 107 -5.44 5.60 -21.47
C LEU A 107 -5.92 6.85 -22.22
N GLU A 108 -5.00 7.65 -22.74
CA GLU A 108 -5.38 8.67 -23.70
C GLU A 108 -5.84 7.94 -24.97
N THR A 109 -7.16 7.81 -25.15
CA THR A 109 -7.68 7.29 -26.40
C THR A 109 -7.32 8.29 -27.49
N ALA A 110 -6.89 7.80 -28.64
CA ALA A 110 -6.70 8.64 -29.82
C ALA A 110 -8.03 9.30 -30.30
N ASP A 111 -9.14 9.14 -29.57
CA ASP A 111 -10.49 9.56 -29.94
C ASP A 111 -11.16 10.54 -28.95
N VAL A 112 -10.63 10.75 -27.72
CA VAL A 112 -11.18 11.78 -26.81
C VAL A 112 -10.89 13.22 -27.23
N GLY A 113 -10.13 13.41 -28.32
CA GLY A 113 -9.84 14.72 -28.91
C GLY A 113 -10.74 15.17 -30.07
N ALA A 114 -11.69 14.34 -30.54
CA ALA A 114 -12.49 14.67 -31.74
C ALA A 114 -14.00 14.86 -31.49
N ALA A 115 -14.51 14.56 -30.29
CA ALA A 115 -15.92 14.81 -29.94
C ALA A 115 -16.07 16.05 -29.03
N ASN A 116 -16.07 17.23 -29.67
CA ASN A 116 -16.60 18.52 -29.20
C ASN A 116 -15.84 19.40 -28.18
N TRP A 117 -14.69 19.01 -27.64
CA TRP A 117 -13.96 19.92 -26.74
C TRP A 117 -13.48 21.16 -27.51
N SER A 118 -14.10 22.31 -27.22
CA SER A 118 -13.74 23.62 -27.78
C SER A 118 -13.01 24.45 -26.71
N PRO A 119 -11.83 25.02 -27.01
CA PRO A 119 -11.18 25.99 -26.13
C PRO A 119 -12.14 27.17 -25.86
N GLY A 120 -12.67 27.25 -24.64
CA GLY A 120 -13.71 28.24 -24.24
C GLY A 120 -14.92 27.66 -23.50
N ALA A 121 -15.04 26.33 -23.37
CA ALA A 121 -16.21 25.69 -22.73
C ALA A 121 -16.31 25.86 -21.20
N TYR A 122 -15.27 26.41 -20.54
CA TYR A 122 -15.39 26.88 -19.16
C TYR A 122 -15.66 28.38 -19.16
N ALA A 123 -16.92 28.75 -19.33
CA ALA A 123 -17.40 30.04 -18.84
C ALA A 123 -17.89 29.80 -17.40
N PRO A 124 -17.33 30.47 -16.38
CA PRO A 124 -17.97 30.54 -15.07
C PRO A 124 -19.39 31.08 -15.29
N THR A 125 -20.42 30.31 -14.93
CA THR A 125 -21.77 30.89 -14.87
C THR A 125 -21.80 31.74 -13.61
N ASP A 126 -21.90 33.05 -13.81
CA ASP A 126 -22.00 34.05 -12.74
C ASP A 126 -23.41 33.97 -12.17
N ASP A 127 -23.73 32.83 -11.54
CA ASP A 127 -25.01 32.54 -10.90
C ASP A 127 -24.97 32.92 -9.41
N HIS A 128 -24.04 33.79 -9.02
CA HIS A 128 -24.08 34.42 -7.70
C HIS A 128 -25.01 35.63 -7.77
N ASP A 129 -26.30 35.36 -7.65
CA ASP A 129 -27.29 36.40 -7.35
C ASP A 129 -26.95 36.97 -5.96
N PRO A 130 -26.55 38.26 -5.84
CA PRO A 130 -26.36 38.86 -4.54
C PRO A 130 -27.72 38.92 -3.82
N PRO A 131 -27.80 38.71 -2.50
CA PRO A 131 -29.08 38.84 -1.79
C PRO A 131 -29.65 40.26 -1.95
N ASP A 132 -30.83 40.35 -2.57
CA ASP A 132 -31.61 41.59 -2.70
C ASP A 132 -31.82 42.24 -1.33
N GLY A 133 -31.22 43.41 -1.10
CA GLY A 133 -31.50 44.17 0.12
C GLY A 133 -30.44 45.14 0.63
N ILE A 134 -29.53 45.67 -0.19
CA ILE A 134 -28.73 46.83 0.23
C ILE A 134 -29.51 48.09 -0.19
N PRO A 135 -30.15 48.82 0.75
CA PRO A 135 -30.77 50.10 0.43
C PRO A 135 -29.70 51.09 -0.04
N PRO A 136 -30.02 51.99 -1.00
CA PRO A 136 -29.10 53.03 -1.40
C PRO A 136 -28.87 54.01 -0.25
N ASP A 137 -27.59 54.30 0.05
CA ASP A 137 -27.22 55.38 0.97
C ASP A 137 -27.59 56.75 0.35
N ASP A 138 -28.32 57.56 1.11
CA ASP A 138 -28.58 58.99 0.86
C ASP A 138 -27.33 59.85 1.15
#